data_AF-A0AAX3BBL6-F1
#
_entry.id   AF-A0AAX3BBL6-F1
#
_cell.length_a   1.000
_cell.length_b   1.000
_cell.length_c   1.000
_cell.angle_alpha   90.00
_cell.angle_beta   90.00
_cell.angle_gamma   90.00
#
_symmetry.space_group_name_H-M   'P 1'
#
loop_
_entity.id
_entity.type
_entity.pdbx_description
1 polymer ?
#
loop_
_entity_poly.entity_id
_entity_poly.type
_entity_poly.pdbx_seq_one_letter_code
_entity_poly.pdbx_strand_id
1 'polypeptide(L)'
;MKRCLLLCCMAGALYATDDLQVELKFYQQAYRINEDIPVQILVYNLSDKPQEIFVSPLIYETFFFDIRTTKNTPVELRDDFRVEKALLASDLASARQIILMPGESFSKDININEWFQLSEVGYYSINGLFYRRPDLTNEVQRSFTYKILIKPPQVVEEAVVQEDIKRQENFIALQKLPPYEVIANLWDAKSKKDWERFLFHIDAEKLLLAFDDFKGAYLSARTGRNRLQIVEDFKKYLTVHWQDRIISYSVKEAIIKGKEAEVVSDVEFGVRSQSYILRYTFKLYQNVNGQWLIYDYSVLRIK
;
A
#
# COMPACT_ATOMS: atom_id res chain seq x y z
N MET A 1 -8.97 -76.32 -26.34
CA MET A 1 -7.74 -75.72 -25.79
C MET A 1 -7.11 -74.79 -26.82
N LYS A 2 -7.14 -73.48 -26.56
CA LYS A 2 -6.08 -72.48 -26.81
C LYS A 2 -6.74 -71.10 -26.79
N ARG A 3 -6.52 -70.42 -25.67
CA ARG A 3 -6.79 -68.99 -25.47
C ARG A 3 -5.90 -68.19 -26.41
N CYS A 4 -6.42 -67.15 -27.04
CA CYS A 4 -5.61 -66.05 -27.53
C CYS A 4 -6.30 -64.75 -27.09
N LEU A 5 -5.78 -64.20 -25.99
CA LEU A 5 -6.16 -62.92 -25.42
C LEU A 5 -5.50 -61.85 -26.29
N LEU A 6 -6.28 -61.10 -27.07
CA LEU A 6 -5.75 -59.96 -27.81
C LEU A 6 -5.54 -58.81 -26.83
N LEU A 7 -4.29 -58.61 -26.42
CA LEU A 7 -3.85 -57.46 -25.64
C LEU A 7 -3.88 -56.23 -26.56
N CYS A 8 -4.83 -55.33 -26.35
CA CYS A 8 -4.84 -54.02 -27.00
C CYS A 8 -3.87 -53.12 -26.24
N CYS A 9 -2.59 -53.12 -26.62
CA CYS A 9 -1.62 -52.15 -26.12
C CYS A 9 -1.99 -50.76 -26.62
N MET A 10 -2.55 -49.92 -25.74
CA MET A 10 -2.51 -48.48 -25.92
C MET A 10 -1.05 -48.04 -25.88
N ALA A 11 -0.51 -47.67 -27.04
CA ALA A 11 0.73 -46.92 -27.12
C ALA A 11 0.46 -45.52 -26.54
N GLY A 12 0.67 -45.36 -25.24
CA GLY A 12 0.85 -44.06 -24.63
C GLY A 12 2.13 -43.48 -25.20
N ALA A 13 2.03 -42.35 -25.90
CA ALA A 13 3.18 -41.53 -26.21
C ALA A 13 3.88 -41.21 -24.88
N LEU A 14 5.14 -41.67 -24.73
CA LEU A 14 6.05 -41.14 -23.73
C LEU A 14 6.21 -39.65 -24.05
N TYR A 15 5.46 -38.80 -23.34
CA TYR A 15 5.84 -37.42 -23.18
C TYR A 15 7.22 -37.44 -22.52
N ALA A 16 8.21 -36.85 -23.18
CA ALA A 16 9.46 -36.51 -22.50
C ALA A 16 9.06 -35.68 -21.28
N THR A 17 9.19 -36.25 -20.09
CA THR A 17 9.08 -35.52 -18.84
C THR A 17 10.30 -34.60 -18.80
N ASP A 18 10.08 -33.32 -19.04
CA ASP A 18 11.10 -32.30 -18.82
C ASP A 18 11.50 -32.39 -17.33
N ASP A 19 12.78 -32.64 -17.05
CA ASP A 19 13.28 -32.92 -15.69
C ASP A 19 13.01 -31.76 -14.71
N LEU A 20 12.89 -30.55 -15.27
CA LEU A 20 12.49 -29.37 -14.55
C LEU A 20 11.14 -28.87 -15.08
N GLN A 21 10.23 -28.55 -14.17
CA GLN A 21 8.93 -27.96 -14.50
C GLN A 21 8.89 -26.49 -14.10
N VAL A 22 8.46 -25.63 -15.01
CA VAL A 22 8.25 -24.20 -14.75
C VAL A 22 6.77 -23.93 -14.47
N GLU A 23 6.47 -23.25 -13.37
CA GLU A 23 5.12 -22.84 -12.98
C GLU A 23 5.05 -21.33 -12.74
N LEU A 24 3.92 -20.73 -13.08
CA LEU A 24 3.60 -19.34 -12.76
C LEU A 24 2.50 -19.29 -11.72
N LYS A 25 2.73 -18.55 -10.64
CA LYS A 25 1.74 -18.29 -9.60
C LYS A 25 1.44 -16.80 -9.53
N PHE A 26 0.24 -16.45 -9.97
CA PHE A 26 -0.32 -15.11 -9.84
C PHE A 26 -1.08 -14.97 -8.52
N TYR A 27 -1.02 -13.79 -7.91
CA TYR A 27 -1.79 -13.48 -6.70
C TYR A 27 -3.27 -13.24 -6.99
N GLN A 28 -3.59 -12.76 -8.19
CA GLN A 28 -4.94 -12.53 -8.68
C GLN A 28 -5.05 -12.84 -10.17
N GLN A 29 -6.27 -13.08 -10.67
CA GLN A 29 -6.52 -13.37 -12.09
C GLN A 29 -6.91 -12.15 -12.91
N ALA A 30 -7.10 -11.00 -12.25
CA ALA A 30 -7.45 -9.74 -12.91
C ALA A 30 -6.67 -8.58 -12.30
N TYR A 31 -6.11 -7.75 -13.17
CA TYR A 31 -5.33 -6.55 -12.87
C TYR A 31 -5.89 -5.36 -13.66
N ARG A 32 -5.48 -4.14 -13.35
CA ARG A 32 -5.82 -2.95 -14.15
C ARG A 32 -4.62 -2.46 -14.96
N ILE A 33 -4.89 -1.68 -16.00
CA ILE A 33 -3.84 -0.97 -16.75
C ILE A 33 -3.02 -0.12 -15.77
N ASN A 34 -1.69 -0.21 -15.89
CA ASN A 34 -0.68 0.43 -15.04
C ASN A 34 -0.62 -0.04 -13.58
N GLU A 35 -1.35 -1.10 -13.20
CA GLU A 35 -1.21 -1.74 -11.89
C GLU A 35 -0.02 -2.71 -11.89
N ASP A 36 0.61 -2.92 -10.73
CA ASP A 36 1.63 -3.95 -10.57
C ASP A 36 1.04 -5.34 -10.84
N ILE A 37 1.77 -6.14 -11.60
CA ILE A 37 1.43 -7.53 -11.91
C ILE A 37 2.52 -8.43 -11.34
N PRO A 38 2.55 -8.62 -10.01
CA PRO A 38 3.49 -9.53 -9.38
C PRO A 38 3.14 -10.97 -9.76
N VAL A 39 4.14 -11.70 -10.23
CA VAL A 39 4.10 -13.14 -10.53
C VAL A 39 5.27 -13.81 -9.85
N GLN A 40 4.99 -14.93 -9.20
CA GLN A 40 6.04 -15.82 -8.74
C GLN A 40 6.28 -16.87 -9.82
N ILE A 41 7.50 -16.92 -10.37
CA ILE A 41 7.95 -17.99 -11.25
C ILE A 41 8.66 -19.05 -10.41
N LEU A 42 8.26 -20.31 -10.56
CA LEU A 42 8.81 -21.45 -9.84
C LEU A 42 9.40 -22.45 -10.83
N VAL A 43 10.55 -23.01 -10.49
CA VAL A 43 11.21 -24.10 -11.22
C VAL A 43 11.35 -25.27 -10.27
N TYR A 44 10.62 -26.36 -10.54
CA TYR A 44 10.63 -27.59 -9.76
C TYR A 44 11.56 -28.60 -10.38
N ASN A 45 12.37 -29.29 -9.58
CA ASN A 45 13.02 -30.53 -10.00
C ASN A 45 12.10 -31.72 -9.77
N LEU A 46 11.51 -32.23 -10.84
CA LEU A 46 10.64 -33.42 -10.79
C LEU A 46 11.41 -34.72 -11.08
N SER A 47 12.67 -34.63 -11.47
CA SER A 47 13.50 -35.79 -11.71
C SER A 47 13.97 -36.46 -10.41
N ASP A 48 14.49 -37.68 -10.53
CA ASP A 48 15.09 -38.43 -9.44
C ASP A 48 16.58 -38.07 -9.19
N LYS A 49 17.12 -37.08 -9.92
CA LYS A 49 18.52 -36.66 -9.87
C LYS A 49 18.67 -35.19 -9.52
N PRO A 50 19.79 -34.77 -8.93
CA PRO A 50 20.10 -33.35 -8.76
C PRO A 50 20.18 -32.65 -10.12
N GLN A 51 19.58 -31.47 -10.21
CA GLN A 51 19.59 -30.63 -11.42
C GLN A 51 20.32 -29.32 -11.14
N GLU A 52 21.32 -29.03 -11.94
CA GLU A 52 22.07 -27.78 -11.87
C GLU A 52 21.39 -26.68 -12.69
N ILE A 53 21.25 -25.49 -12.11
CA ILE A 53 20.73 -24.28 -12.75
C ILE A 53 21.67 -23.09 -12.50
N PHE A 54 21.68 -22.12 -13.40
CA PHE A 54 22.49 -20.91 -13.29
C PHE A 54 21.61 -19.66 -13.27
N VAL A 55 21.80 -18.82 -12.26
CA VAL A 55 21.04 -17.58 -12.08
C VAL A 55 21.94 -16.38 -12.37
N SER A 56 21.61 -15.65 -13.42
CA SER A 56 22.31 -14.42 -13.81
C SER A 56 22.09 -13.30 -12.77
N PRO A 57 23.05 -12.38 -12.60
CA PRO A 57 22.83 -11.12 -11.88
C PRO A 57 21.66 -10.31 -12.44
N LEU A 58 21.43 -10.38 -13.76
CA LEU A 58 20.30 -9.76 -14.43
C LEU A 58 19.19 -10.79 -14.56
N ILE A 59 18.16 -10.66 -13.73
CA ILE A 59 17.14 -11.71 -13.58
C ILE A 59 16.41 -12.02 -14.89
N TYR A 60 16.27 -11.04 -15.80
CA TYR A 60 15.60 -11.20 -17.09
C TYR A 60 16.36 -12.10 -18.09
N GLU A 61 17.63 -12.42 -17.81
CA GLU A 61 18.41 -13.40 -18.57
C GLU A 61 18.17 -14.84 -18.08
N THR A 62 17.69 -15.00 -16.84
CA THR A 62 17.32 -16.32 -16.27
C THR A 62 15.83 -16.60 -16.45
N PHE A 63 14.98 -15.59 -16.23
CA PHE A 63 13.54 -15.68 -16.36
C PHE A 63 13.02 -14.62 -17.30
N PHE A 64 12.17 -15.00 -18.24
CA PHE A 64 11.51 -14.05 -19.13
C PHE A 64 10.05 -14.46 -19.34
N PHE A 65 9.31 -13.66 -20.10
CA PHE A 65 7.91 -13.98 -20.41
C PHE A 65 7.65 -13.85 -21.91
N ASP A 66 6.85 -14.76 -22.46
CA ASP A 66 6.15 -14.56 -23.74
C ASP A 66 4.71 -14.19 -23.40
N ILE A 67 4.32 -12.95 -23.72
CA ILE A 67 3.01 -12.40 -23.41
C ILE A 67 2.31 -12.05 -24.70
N ARG A 68 1.08 -12.51 -24.86
CA ARG A 68 0.28 -12.26 -26.06
C ARG A 68 -1.12 -11.79 -25.74
N THR A 69 -1.65 -10.91 -26.59
CA THR A 69 -3.04 -10.44 -26.53
C THR A 69 -4.01 -11.54 -26.98
N THR A 70 -5.32 -11.30 -26.83
CA THR A 70 -6.37 -12.18 -27.38
C THR A 70 -6.28 -12.40 -28.89
N LYS A 71 -5.65 -11.46 -29.62
CA LYS A 71 -5.38 -11.54 -31.06
C LYS A 71 -4.09 -12.31 -31.37
N ASN A 72 -3.47 -12.92 -30.36
CA ASN A 72 -2.17 -13.62 -30.45
C ASN A 72 -1.03 -12.69 -30.92
N THR A 73 -1.16 -11.39 -30.67
CA THR A 73 -0.10 -10.40 -30.94
C THR A 73 0.84 -10.34 -29.74
N PRO A 74 2.17 -10.42 -29.92
CA PRO A 74 3.13 -10.23 -28.84
C PRO A 74 2.98 -8.86 -28.19
N VAL A 75 3.06 -8.80 -26.87
CA VAL A 75 3.05 -7.54 -26.12
C VAL A 75 4.43 -6.91 -26.18
N GLU A 76 4.46 -5.60 -26.41
CA GLU A 76 5.71 -4.84 -26.50
C GLU A 76 6.38 -4.69 -25.12
N LEU A 77 7.71 -4.65 -25.14
CA LEU A 77 8.49 -4.25 -23.97
C LEU A 77 8.30 -2.77 -23.71
N ARG A 78 8.38 -2.38 -22.44
CA ARG A 78 8.43 -0.97 -22.08
C ARG A 78 9.72 -0.33 -22.58
N ASP A 79 9.66 0.97 -22.90
CA ASP A 79 10.80 1.70 -23.45
C ASP A 79 11.99 1.76 -22.49
N ASP A 80 11.72 2.03 -21.21
CA ASP A 80 12.71 2.04 -20.13
C ASP A 80 13.44 0.69 -20.03
N PHE A 81 12.68 -0.41 -19.96
CA PHE A 81 13.24 -1.75 -19.88
C PHE A 81 13.98 -2.18 -21.16
N ARG A 82 13.47 -1.79 -22.34
CA ARG A 82 14.15 -2.05 -23.61
C ARG A 82 15.51 -1.37 -23.68
N VAL A 83 15.61 -0.13 -23.19
CA VAL A 83 16.88 0.60 -23.10
C VAL A 83 17.80 -0.05 -22.07
N GLU A 84 17.29 -0.39 -20.87
CA GLU A 84 18.05 -1.10 -19.84
C GLU A 84 18.67 -2.39 -20.38
N LYS A 85 17.85 -3.25 -21.00
CA LYS A 85 18.29 -4.52 -21.58
C LYS A 85 19.31 -4.36 -22.71
N ALA A 86 19.29 -3.24 -23.43
CA ALA A 86 20.26 -2.97 -24.49
C ALA A 86 21.59 -2.43 -23.94
N LEU A 87 21.57 -1.72 -22.81
CA LEU A 87 22.75 -1.10 -22.20
C LEU A 87 23.45 -2.01 -21.20
N LEU A 88 22.71 -2.90 -20.54
CA LEU A 88 23.24 -3.82 -19.54
C LEU A 88 23.43 -5.21 -20.17
N ALA A 89 24.64 -5.74 -20.00
CA ALA A 89 24.93 -7.15 -20.22
C ALA A 89 25.58 -7.68 -18.95
N SER A 90 25.09 -8.82 -18.45
CA SER A 90 25.73 -9.42 -17.29
C SER A 90 27.04 -10.10 -17.71
N ASP A 91 28.00 -10.12 -16.79
CA ASP A 91 29.09 -11.07 -16.90
C ASP A 91 28.56 -12.45 -16.49
N LEU A 92 28.23 -13.29 -17.46
CA LEU A 92 27.68 -14.62 -17.22
C LEU A 92 28.66 -15.55 -16.48
N ALA A 93 29.96 -15.22 -16.43
CA ALA A 93 30.90 -15.92 -15.56
C ALA A 93 30.60 -15.69 -14.06
N SER A 94 29.87 -14.62 -13.73
CA SER A 94 29.42 -14.31 -12.37
C SER A 94 28.05 -14.90 -12.02
N ALA A 95 27.44 -15.69 -12.93
CA ALA A 95 26.18 -16.38 -12.66
C ALA A 95 26.31 -17.31 -11.46
N ARG A 96 25.28 -17.32 -10.61
CA ARG A 96 25.24 -18.17 -9.42
C ARG A 96 24.76 -19.56 -9.81
N GLN A 97 25.59 -20.56 -9.55
CA GLN A 97 25.24 -21.96 -9.68
C GLN A 97 24.37 -22.38 -8.47
N ILE A 98 23.25 -23.03 -8.76
CA ILE A 98 22.34 -23.62 -7.76
C ILE A 98 22.09 -25.07 -8.16
N ILE A 99 22.16 -25.97 -7.17
CA ILE A 99 21.83 -27.39 -7.36
C ILE A 99 20.47 -27.61 -6.70
N LEU A 100 19.49 -28.03 -7.49
CA LEU A 100 18.17 -28.43 -7.02
C LEU A 100 18.14 -29.94 -6.82
N MET A 101 17.92 -30.38 -5.58
CA MET A 101 17.70 -31.79 -5.29
C MET A 101 16.32 -32.25 -5.79
N PRO A 102 16.10 -33.57 -5.95
CA PRO A 102 14.78 -34.11 -6.30
C PRO A 102 13.67 -33.56 -5.39
N GLY A 103 12.63 -32.97 -5.97
CA GLY A 103 11.50 -32.37 -5.26
C GLY A 103 11.73 -30.94 -4.75
N GLU A 104 12.93 -30.37 -4.90
CA GLU A 104 13.18 -28.97 -4.55
C GLU A 104 12.70 -28.01 -5.65
N SER A 105 12.49 -26.76 -5.25
CA SER A 105 12.09 -25.70 -6.16
C SER A 105 12.91 -24.43 -5.92
N PHE A 106 13.24 -23.75 -7.01
CA PHE A 106 13.72 -22.37 -6.98
C PHE A 106 12.61 -21.43 -7.43
N SER A 107 12.44 -20.29 -6.74
CA SER A 107 11.40 -19.33 -7.08
C SER A 107 11.89 -17.89 -7.05
N LYS A 108 11.27 -17.05 -7.88
CA LYS A 108 11.50 -15.60 -7.89
C LYS A 108 10.20 -14.85 -8.09
N ASP A 109 10.02 -13.77 -7.36
CA ASP A 109 8.92 -12.83 -7.58
C ASP A 109 9.39 -11.75 -8.57
N ILE A 110 8.60 -11.54 -9.62
CA ILE A 110 8.87 -10.59 -10.70
C ILE A 110 7.59 -9.80 -10.96
N ASN A 111 7.70 -8.50 -11.20
CA ASN A 111 6.58 -7.68 -11.66
C ASN A 111 6.58 -7.61 -13.19
N ILE A 112 5.58 -8.21 -13.85
CA ILE A 112 5.49 -8.22 -15.31
C ILE A 112 5.39 -6.79 -15.87
N ASN A 113 4.72 -5.90 -15.14
CA ASN A 113 4.48 -4.52 -15.55
C ASN A 113 5.76 -3.66 -15.54
N GLU A 114 6.86 -4.14 -14.95
CA GLU A 114 8.18 -3.50 -15.06
C GLU A 114 8.83 -3.74 -16.44
N TRP A 115 8.46 -4.83 -17.14
CA TRP A 115 9.12 -5.22 -18.39
C TRP A 115 8.24 -5.03 -19.63
N PHE A 116 6.93 -5.20 -19.49
CA PHE A 116 5.96 -5.21 -20.60
C PHE A 116 4.92 -4.11 -20.48
N GLN A 117 4.48 -3.57 -21.61
CA GLN A 117 3.50 -2.49 -21.69
C GLN A 117 2.09 -3.05 -21.99
N LEU A 118 1.35 -3.45 -20.96
CA LEU A 118 -0.01 -4.01 -21.09
C LEU A 118 -1.07 -2.90 -21.18
N SER A 119 -1.19 -2.26 -22.35
CA SER A 119 -2.05 -1.08 -22.56
C SER A 119 -3.48 -1.39 -23.00
N GLU A 120 -3.75 -2.58 -23.55
CA GLU A 120 -5.08 -2.94 -24.03
C GLU A 120 -5.90 -3.62 -22.92
N VAL A 121 -7.19 -3.28 -22.84
CA VAL A 121 -8.14 -4.00 -21.98
C VAL A 121 -8.47 -5.35 -22.60
N GLY A 122 -8.45 -6.41 -21.79
CA GLY A 122 -8.83 -7.76 -22.22
C GLY A 122 -7.97 -8.85 -21.62
N TYR A 123 -8.13 -10.06 -22.15
CA TYR A 123 -7.35 -11.20 -21.69
C TYR A 123 -5.96 -11.25 -22.34
N TYR A 124 -4.96 -11.61 -21.54
CA TYR A 124 -3.59 -11.87 -21.98
C TYR A 124 -3.21 -13.30 -21.66
N SER A 125 -2.47 -13.92 -22.57
CA SER A 125 -1.87 -15.24 -22.40
C SER A 125 -0.39 -15.07 -22.08
N ILE A 126 0.06 -15.64 -20.97
CA ILE A 126 1.41 -15.47 -20.43
C ILE A 126 2.07 -16.84 -20.29
N ASN A 127 3.26 -16.97 -20.85
CA ASN A 127 4.15 -18.10 -20.64
C ASN A 127 5.43 -17.61 -19.97
N GLY A 128 5.83 -18.25 -18.88
CA GLY A 128 7.14 -18.08 -18.27
C GLY A 128 8.18 -18.83 -19.07
N LEU A 129 9.31 -18.17 -19.33
CA LEU A 129 10.48 -18.72 -19.97
C LEU A 129 11.56 -18.83 -18.91
N PHE A 130 12.14 -20.02 -18.77
CA PHE A 130 13.28 -20.26 -17.89
C PHE A 130 14.46 -20.71 -18.71
N TYR A 131 15.56 -19.99 -18.59
CA TYR A 131 16.84 -20.33 -19.19
C TYR A 131 17.69 -20.97 -18.11
N ARG A 132 17.79 -22.30 -18.17
CA ARG A 132 18.59 -23.10 -17.23
C ARG A 132 20.03 -22.62 -17.16
N ARG A 133 20.54 -22.18 -18.31
CA ARG A 133 21.86 -21.62 -18.56
C ARG A 133 21.70 -20.36 -19.39
N PRO A 134 21.80 -19.15 -18.80
CA PRO A 134 21.61 -17.89 -19.51
C PRO A 134 22.60 -17.66 -20.67
N ASP A 135 23.76 -18.33 -20.63
CA ASP A 135 24.75 -18.38 -21.72
C ASP A 135 24.30 -19.21 -22.93
N LEU A 136 23.34 -20.12 -22.73
CA LEU A 136 22.81 -21.04 -23.73
C LEU A 136 21.31 -20.79 -23.93
N THR A 137 20.99 -19.74 -24.68
CA THR A 137 19.59 -19.31 -24.94
C THR A 137 18.73 -20.34 -25.68
N ASN A 138 19.32 -21.41 -26.21
CA ASN A 138 18.62 -22.51 -26.88
C ASN A 138 17.98 -23.50 -25.90
N GLU A 139 18.40 -23.53 -24.63
CA GLU A 139 17.84 -24.40 -23.58
C GLU A 139 16.79 -23.65 -22.76
N VAL A 140 15.64 -23.38 -23.39
CA VAL A 140 14.51 -22.69 -22.77
C VAL A 140 13.40 -23.65 -22.39
N GLN A 141 13.04 -23.65 -21.11
CA GLN A 141 11.85 -24.34 -20.61
C GLN A 141 10.70 -23.35 -20.52
N ARG A 142 9.50 -23.82 -20.81
CA ARG A 142 8.29 -23.00 -20.82
C ARG A 142 7.30 -23.47 -19.78
N SER A 143 6.70 -22.53 -19.07
CA SER A 143 5.55 -22.83 -18.22
C SER A 143 4.31 -23.14 -19.07
N PHE A 144 3.30 -23.71 -18.41
CA PHE A 144 1.94 -23.67 -18.94
C PHE A 144 1.49 -22.22 -19.20
N THR A 145 0.64 -22.03 -20.20
CA THR A 145 0.06 -20.72 -20.52
C THR A 145 -0.96 -20.34 -19.45
N TYR A 146 -0.70 -19.23 -18.76
CA TYR A 146 -1.62 -18.63 -17.81
C TYR A 146 -2.42 -17.51 -18.48
N LYS A 147 -3.69 -17.36 -18.11
CA LYS A 147 -4.54 -16.28 -18.64
C LYS A 147 -4.89 -15.29 -17.53
N ILE A 148 -4.60 -14.01 -17.77
CA ILE A 148 -5.01 -12.92 -16.87
C ILE A 148 -5.92 -11.94 -17.60
N LEU A 149 -6.78 -11.24 -16.85
CA LEU A 149 -7.63 -10.17 -17.36
C LEU A 149 -7.06 -8.81 -16.99
N ILE A 150 -6.76 -7.98 -17.98
CA ILE A 150 -6.46 -6.55 -17.78
C ILE A 150 -7.75 -5.76 -17.94
N LYS A 151 -8.14 -5.08 -16.89
CA LYS A 151 -9.29 -4.17 -16.83
C LYS A 151 -8.84 -2.76 -17.23
N PRO A 152 -9.77 -1.88 -17.65
CA PRO A 152 -9.44 -0.47 -17.81
C PRO A 152 -8.73 0.06 -16.57
N PRO A 153 -7.89 1.10 -16.71
CA PRO A 153 -7.34 1.77 -15.53
C PRO A 153 -8.53 2.09 -14.63
N GLN A 154 -8.31 2.04 -13.31
CA GLN A 154 -9.30 2.62 -12.43
C GLN A 154 -9.47 4.04 -12.95
N VAL A 155 -10.69 4.40 -13.36
CA VAL A 155 -11.04 5.80 -13.55
C VAL A 155 -10.95 6.36 -12.14
N VAL A 156 -9.73 6.67 -11.72
CA VAL A 156 -9.48 7.58 -10.63
C VAL A 156 -9.91 8.87 -11.28
N GLU A 157 -11.16 9.26 -11.06
CA GLU A 157 -11.65 10.57 -11.45
C GLU A 157 -10.53 11.56 -11.14
N GLU A 158 -10.13 12.35 -12.12
CA GLU A 158 -9.16 13.43 -11.93
C GLU A 158 -9.57 14.31 -10.72
N ALA A 159 -10.85 14.26 -10.32
CA ALA A 159 -11.39 14.76 -9.07
C ALA A 159 -10.71 14.23 -7.79
N VAL A 160 -10.37 12.94 -7.65
CA VAL A 160 -9.77 12.38 -6.42
C VAL A 160 -8.30 12.76 -6.29
N VAL A 161 -7.53 12.75 -7.39
CA VAL A 161 -6.14 13.22 -7.37
C VAL A 161 -6.07 14.73 -7.15
N GLN A 162 -6.97 15.50 -7.77
CA GLN A 162 -7.10 16.93 -7.50
C GLN A 162 -7.61 17.21 -6.08
N GLU A 163 -8.47 16.36 -5.53
CA GLU A 163 -8.94 16.45 -4.14
C GLU A 163 -7.83 16.11 -3.16
N ASP A 164 -6.99 15.10 -3.43
CA ASP A 164 -5.84 14.75 -2.59
C ASP A 164 -4.73 15.81 -2.68
N ILE A 165 -4.46 16.37 -3.87
CA ILE A 165 -3.54 17.50 -4.02
C ILE A 165 -4.10 18.74 -3.31
N LYS A 166 -5.37 19.08 -3.51
CA LYS A 166 -6.03 20.18 -2.77
C LYS A 166 -6.06 19.92 -1.27
N ARG A 167 -6.27 18.68 -0.84
CA ARG A 167 -6.25 18.26 0.56
C ARG A 167 -4.85 18.45 1.14
N GLN A 168 -3.81 18.07 0.41
CA GLN A 168 -2.40 18.28 0.80
C GLN A 168 -2.04 19.78 0.85
N GLU A 169 -2.45 20.56 -0.14
CA GLU A 169 -2.28 22.02 -0.18
C GLU A 169 -3.04 22.71 0.97
N ASN A 170 -4.27 22.27 1.25
CA ASN A 170 -5.06 22.72 2.38
C ASN A 170 -4.31 22.41 3.68
N PHE A 171 -3.79 21.20 3.89
CA PHE A 171 -3.03 20.87 5.09
C PHE A 171 -1.75 21.71 5.25
N ILE A 172 -1.04 22.02 4.16
CA ILE A 172 0.12 22.93 4.19
C ILE A 172 -0.31 24.35 4.58
N ALA A 173 -1.45 24.83 4.07
CA ALA A 173 -2.00 26.12 4.49
C ALA A 173 -2.41 26.11 5.97
N LEU A 174 -3.00 25.00 6.46
CA LEU A 174 -3.36 24.81 7.87
C LEU A 174 -2.14 24.82 8.80
N GLN A 175 -0.96 24.34 8.36
CA GLN A 175 0.26 24.38 9.18
C GLN A 175 0.73 25.79 9.51
N LYS A 176 0.40 26.78 8.67
CA LYS A 176 0.86 28.17 8.82
C LYS A 176 -0.12 29.06 9.60
N LEU A 177 -1.24 28.51 10.07
CA LEU A 177 -2.26 29.29 10.77
C LEU A 177 -1.75 29.80 12.13
N PRO A 178 -2.03 31.06 12.50
CA PRO A 178 -1.75 31.56 13.85
C PRO A 178 -2.68 30.91 14.89
N PRO A 179 -2.34 30.96 16.20
CA PRO A 179 -3.06 30.25 17.25
C PRO A 179 -4.57 30.52 17.32
N TYR A 180 -4.99 31.77 17.08
CA TYR A 180 -6.41 32.15 17.10
C TYR A 180 -7.19 31.56 15.92
N GLU A 181 -6.58 31.51 14.74
CA GLU A 181 -7.17 30.87 13.55
C GLU A 181 -7.20 29.36 13.72
N VAL A 182 -6.21 28.75 14.38
CA VAL A 182 -6.23 27.32 14.71
C VAL A 182 -7.47 26.97 15.54
N ILE A 183 -7.81 27.76 16.57
CA ILE A 183 -9.02 27.51 17.36
C ILE A 183 -10.31 27.77 16.56
N ALA A 184 -10.34 28.81 15.73
CA ALA A 184 -11.48 29.03 14.85
C ALA A 184 -11.68 27.88 13.86
N ASN A 185 -10.57 27.36 13.31
CA ASN A 185 -10.53 26.22 12.41
C ASN A 185 -11.00 24.94 13.08
N LEU A 186 -10.56 24.70 14.32
CA LEU A 186 -10.96 23.58 15.16
C LEU A 186 -12.49 23.53 15.33
N TRP A 187 -13.11 24.66 15.66
CA TRP A 187 -14.57 24.74 15.83
C TRP A 187 -15.33 24.59 14.52
N ASP A 188 -14.84 25.18 13.43
CA ASP A 188 -15.42 25.00 12.09
C ASP A 188 -15.38 23.53 11.65
N ALA A 189 -14.22 22.88 11.79
CA ALA A 189 -14.04 21.47 11.47
C ALA A 189 -14.96 20.57 12.32
N LYS A 190 -15.05 20.83 13.62
CA LYS A 190 -15.95 20.13 14.53
C LYS A 190 -17.42 20.30 14.15
N SER A 191 -17.85 21.53 13.83
CA SER A 191 -19.23 21.83 13.41
C SER A 191 -19.62 21.08 12.14
N LYS A 192 -18.66 20.96 11.19
CA LYS A 192 -18.82 20.25 9.91
C LYS A 192 -18.59 18.73 10.01
N LYS A 193 -18.20 18.21 11.17
CA LYS A 193 -17.78 16.81 11.38
C LYS A 193 -16.59 16.39 10.48
N ASP A 194 -15.74 17.34 10.12
CA ASP A 194 -14.48 17.11 9.42
C ASP A 194 -13.41 16.71 10.45
N TRP A 195 -13.40 15.42 10.80
CA TRP A 195 -12.58 14.90 11.90
C TRP A 195 -11.08 14.89 11.58
N GLU A 196 -10.71 14.78 10.30
CA GLU A 196 -9.31 14.84 9.88
C GLU A 196 -8.75 16.24 10.13
N ARG A 197 -9.47 17.28 9.69
CA ARG A 197 -9.09 18.68 9.93
C ARG A 197 -9.14 19.04 11.42
N PHE A 198 -10.09 18.48 12.16
CA PHE A 198 -10.18 18.66 13.62
C PHE A 198 -8.97 18.07 14.35
N LEU A 199 -8.61 16.81 14.06
CA LEU A 199 -7.49 16.12 14.70
C LEU A 199 -6.13 16.69 14.26
N PHE A 200 -6.05 17.34 13.09
CA PHE A 200 -4.82 17.92 12.56
C PHE A 200 -4.16 18.94 13.51
N HIS A 201 -4.97 19.69 14.26
CA HIS A 201 -4.48 20.70 15.19
C HIS A 201 -4.28 20.20 16.63
N ILE A 202 -4.42 18.89 16.86
CA ILE A 202 -4.37 18.28 18.19
C ILE A 202 -3.12 17.39 18.30
N ASP A 203 -2.27 17.69 19.28
CA ASP A 203 -1.27 16.73 19.74
C ASP A 203 -1.97 15.73 20.67
N ALA A 204 -2.47 14.64 20.08
CA ALA A 204 -3.23 13.62 20.81
C ALA A 204 -2.40 12.99 21.94
N GLU A 205 -1.08 12.83 21.75
CA GLU A 205 -0.21 12.23 22.75
C GLU A 205 -0.08 13.09 24.00
N LYS A 206 0.09 14.41 23.84
CA LYS A 206 0.14 15.31 24.99
C LYS A 206 -1.23 15.58 25.57
N LEU A 207 -2.24 15.76 24.71
CA LEU A 207 -3.58 16.06 25.15
C LEU A 207 -4.18 14.91 25.97
N LEU A 208 -3.89 13.65 25.64
CA LEU A 208 -4.39 12.52 26.44
C LEU A 208 -3.91 12.58 27.90
N LEU A 209 -2.77 13.22 28.19
CA LEU A 209 -2.23 13.35 29.54
C LEU A 209 -3.06 14.28 30.43
N ALA A 210 -3.94 15.10 29.84
CA ALA A 210 -4.93 15.91 30.55
C ALA A 210 -6.17 15.10 30.96
N PHE A 211 -6.34 13.87 30.47
CA PHE A 211 -7.48 13.00 30.78
C PHE A 211 -7.03 11.86 31.69
N ASP A 212 -7.47 11.86 32.95
CA ASP A 212 -7.02 10.87 33.94
C ASP A 212 -7.24 9.41 33.50
N ASP A 213 -8.39 9.13 32.86
CA ASP A 213 -8.75 7.80 32.35
C ASP A 213 -7.74 7.27 31.32
N PHE A 214 -7.29 8.13 30.39
CA PHE A 214 -6.35 7.76 29.33
C PHE A 214 -4.88 7.86 29.80
N LYS A 215 -4.58 8.83 30.67
CA LYS A 215 -3.25 9.03 31.24
C LYS A 215 -2.76 7.80 32.00
N GLY A 216 -3.60 7.22 32.86
CA GLY A 216 -3.24 6.02 33.63
C GLY A 216 -2.90 4.83 32.72
N ALA A 217 -3.74 4.59 31.71
CA ALA A 217 -3.52 3.55 30.71
C ALA A 217 -2.23 3.79 29.89
N TYR A 218 -2.00 5.03 29.45
CA TYR A 218 -0.85 5.39 28.63
C TYR A 218 0.49 5.28 29.38
N LEU A 219 0.52 5.74 30.64
CA LEU A 219 1.74 5.68 31.48
C LEU A 219 2.06 4.24 31.92
N SER A 220 1.05 3.41 32.18
CA SER A 220 1.23 2.00 32.58
C SER A 220 1.58 1.07 31.41
N ALA A 221 1.36 1.49 30.16
CA ALA A 221 1.71 0.72 28.99
C ALA A 221 3.24 0.54 28.86
N ARG A 222 3.69 -0.72 29.01
CA ARG A 222 5.11 -1.13 28.98
C ARG A 222 5.73 -1.17 27.57
N THR A 223 4.94 -1.17 26.50
CA THR A 223 5.41 -1.38 25.10
C THR A 223 4.81 -0.35 24.15
N GLY A 224 5.56 0.07 23.13
CA GLY A 224 5.14 1.09 22.15
C GLY A 224 3.87 0.75 21.36
N ARG A 225 3.64 -0.52 20.99
CA ARG A 225 2.39 -0.92 20.29
C ARG A 225 1.13 -0.66 21.12
N ASN A 226 1.18 -0.89 22.43
CA ASN A 226 0.03 -0.64 23.31
C ASN A 226 -0.21 0.86 23.49
N ARG A 227 0.85 1.68 23.50
CA ARG A 227 0.74 3.14 23.56
C ARG A 227 0.07 3.71 22.32
N LEU A 228 0.47 3.24 21.13
CA LEU A 228 -0.15 3.65 19.87
C LEU A 228 -1.65 3.33 19.86
N GLN A 229 -2.05 2.14 20.31
CA GLN A 229 -3.46 1.77 20.38
C GLN A 229 -4.26 2.69 21.31
N ILE A 230 -3.71 3.04 22.48
CA ILE A 230 -4.36 3.97 23.43
C ILE A 230 -4.54 5.37 22.82
N VAL A 231 -3.55 5.86 22.06
CA VAL A 231 -3.64 7.14 21.35
C VAL A 231 -4.74 7.09 20.28
N GLU A 232 -4.84 6.00 19.53
CA GLU A 232 -5.90 5.83 18.53
C GLU A 232 -7.29 5.73 19.17
N ASP A 233 -7.42 5.05 20.30
CA ASP A 233 -8.67 4.98 21.03
C ASP A 233 -9.05 6.34 21.64
N PHE A 234 -8.07 7.15 22.07
CA PHE A 234 -8.29 8.53 22.50
C PHE A 234 -8.77 9.42 21.34
N LYS A 235 -8.17 9.30 20.14
CA LYS A 235 -8.66 10.03 18.95
C LYS A 235 -10.11 9.66 18.61
N LYS A 236 -10.48 8.38 18.69
CA LYS A 236 -11.87 7.93 18.52
C LYS A 236 -12.78 8.51 19.61
N TYR A 237 -12.30 8.59 20.84
CA TYR A 237 -13.06 9.19 21.94
C TYR A 237 -13.42 10.66 21.64
N LEU A 238 -12.44 11.44 21.16
CA LEU A 238 -12.64 12.85 20.78
C LEU A 238 -13.67 13.04 19.65
N THR A 239 -13.76 12.10 18.70
CA THR A 239 -14.68 12.20 17.56
C THR A 239 -16.07 11.66 17.84
N VAL A 240 -16.20 10.67 18.72
CA VAL A 240 -17.49 10.00 19.01
C VAL A 240 -18.28 10.67 20.13
N HIS A 241 -17.63 11.13 21.19
CA HIS A 241 -18.32 11.60 22.41
C HIS A 241 -18.61 13.10 22.43
N TRP A 242 -18.10 13.87 21.46
CA TRP A 242 -18.37 15.30 21.32
C TRP A 242 -19.58 15.57 20.41
N GLN A 243 -20.76 15.08 20.80
CA GLN A 243 -21.95 15.07 19.92
C GLN A 243 -22.84 16.32 20.00
N ASP A 244 -22.59 17.23 20.94
CA ASP A 244 -23.43 18.43 21.05
C ASP A 244 -23.22 19.36 19.86
N ARG A 245 -24.34 19.76 19.23
CA ARG A 245 -24.33 20.62 18.05
C ARG A 245 -23.86 22.01 18.45
N ILE A 246 -22.81 22.50 17.79
CA ILE A 246 -22.37 23.88 17.93
C ILE A 246 -23.38 24.80 17.22
N ILE A 247 -23.94 25.77 17.96
CA ILE A 247 -24.80 26.81 17.42
C ILE A 247 -23.94 27.97 16.94
N SER A 248 -23.01 28.42 17.79
CA SER A 248 -22.12 29.54 17.53
C SER A 248 -20.83 29.43 18.33
N TYR A 249 -19.78 30.10 17.90
CA TYR A 249 -18.53 30.25 18.66
C TYR A 249 -17.94 31.64 18.46
N SER A 250 -17.16 32.10 19.45
CA SER A 250 -16.42 33.37 19.41
C SER A 250 -15.04 33.16 20.02
N VAL A 251 -13.99 33.46 19.25
CA VAL A 251 -12.62 33.52 19.76
C VAL A 251 -12.43 34.91 20.37
N LYS A 252 -12.06 34.97 21.66
CA LYS A 252 -12.02 36.21 22.44
C LYS A 252 -10.63 36.80 22.52
N GLU A 253 -9.68 36.01 22.99
CA GLU A 253 -8.34 36.47 23.30
C GLU A 253 -7.32 35.40 22.91
N ALA A 254 -6.17 35.85 22.42
CA ALA A 254 -5.03 34.99 22.11
C ALA A 254 -3.75 35.64 22.65
N ILE A 255 -3.16 35.02 23.67
CA ILE A 255 -1.92 35.46 24.29
C ILE A 255 -0.80 34.58 23.75
N ILE A 256 0.09 35.16 22.93
CA ILE A 256 1.21 34.44 22.32
C ILE A 256 2.50 34.79 23.08
N LYS A 257 3.17 33.76 23.62
CA LYS A 257 4.44 33.86 24.36
C LYS A 257 5.49 32.99 23.67
N GLY A 258 6.11 33.53 22.62
CA GLY A 258 7.13 32.82 21.85
C GLY A 258 6.57 31.59 21.13
N LYS A 259 6.91 30.39 21.60
CA LYS A 259 6.44 29.10 21.03
C LYS A 259 5.25 28.50 21.78
N GLU A 260 4.68 29.23 22.73
CA GLU A 260 3.47 28.84 23.44
C GLU A 260 2.38 29.89 23.23
N ALA A 261 1.13 29.45 23.21
CA ALA A 261 -0.01 30.34 23.08
C ALA A 261 -1.18 29.86 23.94
N GLU A 262 -1.94 30.80 24.46
CA GLU A 262 -3.17 30.56 25.20
C GLU A 262 -4.31 31.28 24.47
N VAL A 263 -5.36 30.54 24.12
CA VAL A 263 -6.47 31.07 23.32
C VAL A 263 -7.79 30.78 24.02
N VAL A 264 -8.57 31.84 24.27
CA VAL A 264 -9.87 31.77 24.92
C VAL A 264 -10.98 31.83 23.87
N SER A 265 -11.92 30.89 23.94
CA SER A 265 -13.07 30.83 23.04
C SER A 265 -14.34 30.46 23.78
N ASP A 266 -15.42 31.19 23.49
CA ASP A 266 -16.77 30.87 23.99
C ASP A 266 -17.53 30.09 22.91
N VAL A 267 -18.14 28.98 23.27
CA VAL A 267 -18.92 28.12 22.37
C VAL A 267 -20.30 27.87 22.94
N GLU A 268 -21.31 28.10 22.11
CA GLU A 268 -22.69 27.79 22.41
C GLU A 268 -23.07 26.43 21.82
N PHE A 269 -23.51 25.52 22.68
CA PHE A 269 -24.00 24.20 22.30
C PHE A 269 -25.52 24.13 22.42
N GLY A 270 -26.15 23.49 21.44
CA GLY A 270 -27.59 23.22 21.43
C GLY A 270 -27.91 21.80 21.87
N VAL A 271 -28.78 21.66 22.86
CA VAL A 271 -29.34 20.38 23.30
C VAL A 271 -30.86 20.48 23.34
N ARG A 272 -31.51 19.81 22.40
CA ARG A 272 -32.98 19.84 22.22
C ARG A 272 -33.48 21.28 22.07
N SER A 273 -34.19 21.81 23.08
CA SER A 273 -34.77 23.16 23.10
C SER A 273 -34.00 24.16 23.98
N GLN A 274 -32.82 23.78 24.48
CA GLN A 274 -31.99 24.62 25.35
C GLN A 274 -30.60 24.79 24.74
N SER A 275 -29.94 25.89 25.09
CA SER A 275 -28.52 26.10 24.80
C SER A 275 -27.75 26.41 26.07
N TYR A 276 -26.47 26.06 26.08
CA TYR A 276 -25.53 26.42 27.14
C TYR A 276 -24.22 26.90 26.52
N ILE A 277 -23.50 27.74 27.27
CA ILE A 277 -22.27 28.37 26.81
C ILE A 277 -21.10 27.87 27.65
N LEU A 278 -20.11 27.31 26.97
CA LEU A 278 -18.84 26.90 27.57
C LEU A 278 -17.72 27.81 27.09
N ARG A 279 -16.89 28.27 28.03
CA ARG A 279 -15.61 28.91 27.76
C ARG A 279 -14.51 27.88 27.76
N TYR A 280 -13.83 27.76 26.64
CA TYR A 280 -12.62 26.97 26.49
C TYR A 280 -11.40 27.88 26.55
N THR A 281 -10.42 27.47 27.34
CA THR A 281 -9.09 28.05 27.32
C THR A 281 -8.13 26.99 26.81
N PHE A 282 -7.68 27.15 25.57
CA PHE A 282 -6.77 26.21 24.91
C PHE A 282 -5.32 26.62 25.14
N LYS A 283 -4.47 25.63 25.42
CA LYS A 283 -3.02 25.81 25.43
C LYS A 283 -2.42 25.15 24.20
N LEU A 284 -1.64 25.93 23.46
CA LEU A 284 -1.01 25.53 22.22
C LEU A 284 0.51 25.68 22.34
N TYR A 285 1.24 24.87 21.60
CA TYR A 285 2.66 25.04 21.39
C TYR A 285 2.98 24.95 19.89
N GLN A 286 4.07 25.56 19.47
CA GLN A 286 4.55 25.51 18.10
C GLN A 286 5.57 24.38 17.93
N ASN A 287 5.33 23.46 16.99
CA ASN A 287 6.25 22.37 16.68
C ASN A 287 7.45 22.84 15.82
N VAL A 288 8.38 21.93 15.53
CA VAL A 288 9.59 22.22 14.71
C VAL A 288 9.25 22.66 13.28
N ASN A 289 8.08 22.28 12.76
CA ASN A 289 7.60 22.66 11.44
C ASN A 289 6.84 23.99 11.43
N GLY A 290 6.77 24.69 12.57
CA GLY A 290 6.07 25.97 12.70
C GLY A 290 4.55 25.86 12.91
N GLN A 291 4.01 24.64 13.02
CA GLN A 291 2.58 24.40 13.23
C GLN A 291 2.22 24.50 14.71
N TRP A 292 1.10 25.18 14.99
CA TRP A 292 0.51 25.26 16.31
C TRP A 292 -0.37 24.05 16.60
N LEU A 293 -0.09 23.38 17.71
CA LEU A 293 -0.80 22.18 18.17
C LEU A 293 -1.34 22.38 19.58
N ILE A 294 -2.58 21.96 19.78
CA ILE A 294 -3.26 21.96 21.08
C ILE A 294 -2.76 20.77 21.88
N TYR A 295 -2.32 21.02 23.11
CA TYR A 295 -1.83 19.98 24.01
C TYR A 295 -2.59 19.91 25.33
N ASP A 296 -3.40 20.91 25.65
CA ASP A 296 -4.20 20.98 26.87
C ASP A 296 -5.35 22.00 26.68
N TYR A 297 -6.43 21.84 27.44
CA TYR A 297 -7.51 22.83 27.50
C TYR A 297 -8.25 22.76 28.83
N SER A 298 -8.81 23.90 29.26
CA SER A 298 -9.74 23.96 30.39
C SER A 298 -11.10 24.47 29.95
N VAL A 299 -12.15 24.07 30.68
CA VAL A 299 -13.55 24.37 30.33
C VAL A 299 -14.25 24.97 31.54
N LEU A 300 -14.93 26.10 31.32
CA LEU A 300 -15.76 26.78 32.32
C LEU A 300 -17.16 26.97 31.75
N ARG A 301 -18.18 26.56 32.49
CA ARG A 301 -19.57 26.83 32.11
C ARG A 301 -19.93 28.27 32.50
N ILE A 302 -20.37 29.06 31.51
CA ILE A 302 -20.79 30.45 31.73
C ILE A 302 -22.32 30.54 31.89
N LYS A 303 -23.05 29.73 31.11
CA LYS A 303 -24.52 29.74 31.05
C LYS A 303 -25.01 28.32 30.78
#